data_AF-A0A316XAQ7-F1
#
_entry.id   AF-A0A316XAQ7-F1
#
_cell.length_a   1.000
_cell.length_b   1.000
_cell.length_c   1.000
_cell.angle_alpha   90.00
_cell.angle_beta   90.00
_cell.angle_gamma   90.00
#
_symmetry.space_group_name_H-M   'P 1'
#
loop_
_entity.id
_entity.type
_entity.pdbx_description
1 polymer ?
#
loop_
_entity_poly.entity_id
_entity_poly.type
_entity_poly.pdbx_seq_one_letter_code
_entity_poly.pdbx_strand_id
1 'polypeptide(L)'
;MSNILAGLFAHHSDYKKLESDLENSGFEDSDYIVYLNKDSDNSQYLASVTVKDSSQIESARNIFTQNTAVKTYLFEGMSMEETNYETIKKYIDARNRADIHNSPDIKIKTSSDGMNSEVKF
;
A
#
# COMPACT_ATOMS: atom_id res chain seq x y z
N MET A 1 -7.15 -19.69 -7.87
CA MET A 1 -7.37 -18.81 -6.70
C MET A 1 -7.13 -17.40 -7.20
N SER A 2 -8.06 -16.48 -6.96
CA SER A 2 -7.91 -15.09 -7.39
C SER A 2 -7.14 -14.33 -6.32
N ASN A 3 -6.26 -13.44 -6.74
CA ASN A 3 -5.54 -12.52 -5.88
C ASN A 3 -5.95 -11.11 -6.25
N ILE A 4 -5.84 -10.18 -5.30
CA ILE A 4 -6.15 -8.77 -5.50
C ILE A 4 -4.88 -7.98 -5.29
N LEU A 5 -4.50 -7.18 -6.28
CA LEU A 5 -3.43 -6.19 -6.16
C LEU A 5 -4.05 -4.80 -5.98
N ALA A 6 -3.88 -4.21 -4.81
CA ALA A 6 -4.29 -2.83 -4.54
C ALA A 6 -3.10 -1.87 -4.59
N GLY A 7 -3.24 -0.75 -5.29
CA GLY A 7 -2.27 0.33 -5.38
C GLY A 7 -2.85 1.62 -4.82
N LEU A 8 -2.10 2.29 -3.96
CA LEU A 8 -2.37 3.65 -3.50
C LEU A 8 -1.55 4.62 -4.35
N PHE A 9 -2.21 5.61 -4.93
CA PHE A 9 -1.63 6.58 -5.84
C PHE A 9 -1.75 8.01 -5.29
N ALA A 10 -0.75 8.84 -5.61
CA ALA A 10 -0.73 10.25 -5.22
C ALA A 10 -1.63 11.11 -6.12
N HIS A 11 -1.91 12.34 -5.68
CA HIS A 11 -2.76 13.30 -6.41
C HIS A 11 -2.37 13.55 -7.86
N HIS A 12 -1.07 13.54 -8.15
CA HIS A 12 -0.54 13.81 -9.49
C HIS A 12 -0.58 12.61 -10.44
N SER A 13 -1.01 11.43 -9.99
CA SER A 13 -1.11 10.27 -10.87
C SER A 13 -2.40 10.35 -11.70
N ASP A 14 -2.27 10.28 -13.02
CA ASP A 14 -3.39 10.22 -13.94
C ASP A 14 -4.06 8.84 -13.86
N TYR A 15 -5.16 8.74 -13.10
CA TYR A 15 -5.94 7.50 -13.01
C TYR A 15 -6.42 7.02 -14.40
N LYS A 16 -6.69 7.95 -15.33
CA LYS A 16 -7.01 7.60 -16.72
C LYS A 16 -5.89 6.86 -17.43
N LYS A 17 -4.65 7.24 -17.14
CA LYS A 17 -3.47 6.57 -17.71
C LYS A 17 -3.34 5.18 -17.14
N LEU A 18 -3.60 5.02 -15.84
CA LEU A 18 -3.64 3.72 -15.18
C LEU A 18 -4.70 2.80 -15.81
N GLU A 19 -5.92 3.29 -16.03
CA GLU A 19 -6.99 2.54 -16.70
C GLU A 19 -6.55 2.10 -18.09
N SER A 20 -6.02 3.02 -18.90
CA SER A 20 -5.52 2.68 -20.23
C SER A 20 -4.41 1.61 -20.20
N ASP A 21 -3.46 1.70 -19.27
CA ASP A 21 -2.36 0.73 -19.15
C ASP A 21 -2.88 -0.66 -18.71
N LEU A 22 -3.86 -0.69 -17.80
CA LEU A 22 -4.54 -1.91 -17.38
C LEU A 22 -5.31 -2.56 -18.53
N GLU A 23 -6.10 -1.78 -19.28
CA GLU A 23 -6.82 -2.25 -20.46
C GLU A 23 -5.87 -2.75 -21.55
N ASN A 24 -4.75 -2.05 -21.79
CA ASN A 24 -3.71 -2.48 -22.73
C ASN A 24 -3.03 -3.78 -22.30
N SER A 25 -2.92 -4.02 -20.99
CA SER A 25 -2.39 -5.26 -20.43
C SER A 25 -3.40 -6.42 -20.44
N GLY A 26 -4.64 -6.17 -20.86
CA GLY A 26 -5.70 -7.17 -20.96
C GLY A 26 -6.55 -7.33 -19.68
N PHE A 27 -6.56 -6.33 -18.80
CA PHE A 27 -7.52 -6.27 -17.70
C PHE A 27 -8.79 -5.55 -18.16
N GLU A 28 -9.95 -6.17 -17.93
CA GLU A 28 -11.24 -5.54 -18.23
C GLU A 28 -11.65 -4.60 -17.09
N ASP A 29 -12.55 -3.65 -17.36
CA ASP A 29 -13.15 -2.76 -16.35
C ASP A 29 -13.79 -3.54 -15.19
N SER A 30 -14.26 -4.77 -15.44
CA SER A 30 -14.78 -5.64 -14.39
C SER A 30 -13.71 -6.32 -13.53
N ASP A 31 -12.44 -6.32 -13.96
CA ASP A 31 -11.30 -6.88 -13.22
C ASP A 31 -10.55 -5.82 -12.40
N TYR A 32 -10.83 -4.51 -12.55
CA TYR A 32 -10.27 -3.48 -11.69
C TYR A 32 -11.31 -2.49 -11.15
N ILE A 33 -11.03 -1.86 -10.01
CA ILE A 33 -11.87 -0.81 -9.43
C ILE A 33 -10.97 0.33 -8.99
N VAL A 34 -11.31 1.55 -9.41
CA VAL A 34 -10.65 2.78 -8.97
C VAL A 34 -11.55 3.53 -7.99
N TYR A 35 -11.05 3.71 -6.78
CA TYR A 35 -11.70 4.45 -5.71
C TYR A 35 -11.10 5.85 -5.62
N LEU A 36 -11.88 6.83 -6.07
CA LEU A 36 -11.55 8.25 -5.99
C LEU A 36 -12.03 8.80 -4.63
N ASN A 37 -11.11 9.23 -3.78
CA ASN A 37 -11.49 9.90 -2.53
C ASN A 37 -11.69 11.40 -2.81
N LYS A 38 -12.94 11.87 -2.71
CA LYS A 38 -13.34 13.25 -3.01
C LYS A 38 -13.31 14.19 -1.79
N ASP A 39 -13.05 13.67 -0.59
CA ASP A 39 -13.42 14.34 0.67
C ASP A 39 -12.23 14.76 1.54
N SER A 40 -11.00 14.67 1.04
CA SER A 40 -9.83 15.13 1.79
C SER A 40 -8.91 15.92 0.87
N ASP A 41 -8.46 17.09 1.35
CA ASP A 41 -7.42 17.96 0.80
C ASP A 41 -6.13 17.22 0.31
N ASN A 42 -6.02 15.93 0.62
CA ASN A 42 -5.05 14.99 0.08
C ASN A 42 -5.74 14.08 -0.94
N SER A 43 -5.83 14.55 -2.18
CA SER A 43 -6.46 13.92 -3.34
C SER A 43 -5.80 12.60 -3.81
N GLN A 44 -5.54 11.67 -2.91
CA GLN A 44 -5.01 10.34 -3.21
C GLN A 44 -6.15 9.43 -3.67
N TYR A 45 -5.86 8.54 -4.60
CA TYR A 45 -6.83 7.53 -5.04
C TYR A 45 -6.26 6.14 -4.88
N LEU A 46 -7.16 5.18 -4.76
CA LEU A 46 -6.83 3.78 -4.60
C LEU A 46 -7.32 3.04 -5.83
N ALA A 47 -6.52 2.14 -6.39
CA ALA A 47 -6.99 1.21 -7.40
C ALA A 47 -6.78 -0.22 -6.92
N SER A 48 -7.70 -1.13 -7.22
CA SER A 48 -7.56 -2.55 -6.97
C SER A 48 -7.82 -3.33 -8.24
N VAL A 49 -6.95 -4.27 -8.57
CA VAL A 49 -7.10 -5.14 -9.74
C VAL A 49 -7.04 -6.61 -9.32
N THR A 50 -7.92 -7.41 -9.91
CA THR A 50 -7.97 -8.85 -9.74
C THR A 50 -6.97 -9.49 -10.69
N VAL A 51 -6.12 -10.35 -10.12
CA VAL A 51 -5.06 -11.04 -10.84
C VAL A 51 -5.16 -12.53 -10.54
N LYS A 52 -5.21 -13.34 -11.60
CA LYS A 52 -5.40 -14.80 -11.51
C LYS A 52 -4.07 -15.55 -11.62
N ASP A 53 -3.13 -14.98 -12.39
CA ASP A 53 -1.83 -15.57 -12.70
C ASP A 53 -0.67 -14.73 -12.20
N SER A 54 0.47 -15.38 -11.96
CA SER A 54 1.73 -14.70 -11.58
C SER A 54 2.18 -13.67 -12.62
N SER A 55 1.93 -13.94 -13.90
CA SER A 55 2.24 -12.98 -14.98
C SER A 55 1.36 -11.72 -14.91
N GLN A 56 0.09 -11.86 -14.52
CA GLN A 56 -0.80 -10.72 -14.30
C GLN A 56 -0.38 -9.92 -13.06
N ILE A 57 0.07 -10.61 -12.00
CA ILE A 57 0.61 -9.94 -10.80
C ILE A 57 1.81 -9.05 -11.17
N GLU A 58 2.77 -9.58 -11.94
CA GLU A 58 3.94 -8.81 -12.36
C GLU A 58 3.56 -7.65 -13.28
N SER A 59 2.66 -7.88 -14.23
CA SER A 59 2.18 -6.86 -15.16
C SER A 59 1.49 -5.72 -14.41
N ALA A 60 0.49 -6.03 -13.58
CA ALA A 60 -0.23 -5.06 -12.76
C ALA A 60 0.70 -4.28 -11.81
N ARG A 61 1.68 -4.97 -11.20
CA ARG A 61 2.69 -4.32 -10.35
C ARG A 61 3.59 -3.38 -11.13
N ASN A 62 4.00 -3.75 -12.33
CA ASN A 62 4.79 -2.90 -13.20
C ASN A 62 3.98 -1.66 -13.62
N ILE A 63 2.73 -1.84 -14.04
CA ILE A 63 1.79 -0.76 -14.38
C ILE A 63 1.64 0.22 -13.21
N PHE A 64 1.43 -0.29 -12.00
CA PHE A 64 1.28 0.54 -10.80
C PHE A 64 2.57 1.34 -10.53
N THR A 65 3.73 0.70 -10.70
CA THR A 65 5.04 1.34 -10.55
C THR A 65 5.28 2.44 -11.59
N GLN A 66 4.94 2.18 -12.86
CA GLN A 66 5.03 3.15 -13.97
C GLN A 66 4.11 4.37 -13.74
N ASN A 67 2.96 4.16 -13.10
CA ASN A 67 2.00 5.21 -12.76
C ASN A 67 2.26 5.88 -11.40
N THR A 68 3.49 5.76 -10.88
CA THR A 68 3.92 6.40 -9.62
C THR A 68 3.08 5.98 -8.41
N ALA A 69 2.74 4.68 -8.31
CA ALA A 69 2.10 4.16 -7.11
C ALA A 69 2.97 4.41 -5.88
N VAL A 70 2.38 5.00 -4.85
CA VAL A 70 3.02 5.30 -3.57
C VAL A 70 3.25 4.01 -2.79
N LYS A 71 2.24 3.13 -2.76
CA LYS A 71 2.31 1.80 -2.14
C LYS A 71 1.46 0.81 -2.90
N THR A 72 1.93 -0.43 -2.98
CA THR A 72 1.17 -1.56 -3.57
C THR A 72 1.04 -2.68 -2.54
N TYR A 73 -0.14 -3.30 -2.48
CA TYR A 73 -0.52 -4.36 -1.57
C TYR A 73 -1.06 -5.52 -2.37
N LEU A 74 -0.46 -6.71 -2.22
CA LEU A 74 -0.98 -7.94 -2.77
C LEU A 74 -1.76 -8.67 -1.67
N PHE A 75 -2.99 -9.05 -1.99
CA PHE A 75 -3.88 -9.85 -1.16
C PHE A 75 -4.11 -11.19 -1.85
N GLU A 76 -3.57 -12.25 -1.25
CA GLU A 76 -3.70 -13.61 -1.78
C GLU A 76 -4.97 -14.28 -1.25
N GLY A 77 -5.72 -14.95 -2.13
CA GLY A 77 -6.94 -15.66 -1.74
C GLY A 77 -8.14 -14.76 -1.42
N MET A 78 -8.21 -13.56 -2.00
CA MET A 78 -9.33 -12.62 -1.86
C MET A 78 -10.04 -12.46 -3.21
N SER A 79 -11.37 -12.56 -3.20
CA SER A 79 -12.20 -12.34 -4.39
C SER A 79 -12.65 -10.89 -4.50
N MET A 80 -12.86 -10.40 -5.73
CA MET A 80 -13.30 -9.03 -6.00
C MET A 80 -14.65 -8.69 -5.37
N GLU A 81 -15.51 -9.70 -5.21
CA GLU A 81 -16.82 -9.61 -4.56
C GLU A 81 -16.72 -9.29 -3.05
N GLU A 82 -15.66 -9.74 -2.38
CA GLU A 82 -15.38 -9.44 -0.97
C GLU A 82 -14.51 -8.18 -0.80
N THR A 83 -13.96 -7.69 -1.91
CA THR A 83 -13.04 -6.56 -1.96
C THR A 83 -13.83 -5.25 -2.06
N ASN A 84 -14.43 -4.84 -0.95
CA ASN A 84 -15.09 -3.53 -0.85
C ASN A 84 -14.06 -2.42 -0.56
N TYR A 85 -14.32 -1.19 -1.03
CA TYR A 85 -13.57 0.02 -0.66
C TYR A 85 -13.32 0.09 0.85
N GLU A 86 -14.35 -0.16 1.66
CA GLU A 86 -14.23 -0.13 3.12
C GLU A 86 -13.28 -1.19 3.65
N THR A 87 -13.29 -2.39 3.05
CA THR A 87 -12.39 -3.48 3.39
C THR A 87 -10.96 -3.09 3.03
N ILE A 88 -10.68 -2.70 1.78
CA ILE A 88 -9.31 -2.32 1.40
C ILE A 88 -8.84 -1.12 2.23
N LYS A 89 -9.67 -0.10 2.44
CA LYS A 89 -9.33 1.06 3.26
C LYS A 89 -9.00 0.64 4.69
N LYS A 90 -9.79 -0.24 5.32
CA LYS A 90 -9.49 -0.81 6.64
C LYS A 90 -8.19 -1.60 6.64
N TYR A 91 -7.93 -2.41 5.62
CA TYR A 91 -6.70 -3.19 5.51
C TYR A 91 -5.47 -2.29 5.34
N ILE A 92 -5.57 -1.24 4.55
CA ILE A 92 -4.51 -0.25 4.36
C ILE A 92 -4.29 0.57 5.62
N ASP A 93 -5.36 0.99 6.30
CA ASP A 93 -5.28 1.70 7.58
C ASP A 93 -4.66 0.81 8.66
N ALA A 94 -5.15 -0.44 8.79
CA ALA A 94 -4.61 -1.43 9.72
C ALA A 94 -3.14 -1.77 9.43
N ARG A 95 -2.75 -1.88 8.16
CA ARG A 95 -1.38 -2.21 7.76
C ARG A 95 -0.45 -1.02 7.89
N ASN A 96 -0.87 0.20 7.55
CA ASN A 96 -0.11 1.39 7.88
C ASN A 96 0.02 1.53 9.39
N ARG A 97 -1.06 1.36 10.17
CA ARG A 97 -1.05 1.38 11.65
C ARG A 97 -0.13 0.32 12.25
N ALA A 98 -0.09 -0.89 11.68
CA ALA A 98 0.82 -1.96 12.08
C ALA A 98 2.29 -1.61 11.76
N ASP A 99 2.55 -0.92 10.65
CA ASP A 99 3.89 -0.47 10.25
C ASP A 99 4.42 0.62 11.20
N ILE A 100 3.56 1.55 11.65
CA ILE A 100 3.97 2.59 12.63
C ILE A 100 4.30 1.99 14.01
N HIS A 101 3.68 0.85 14.36
CA HIS A 101 3.95 0.14 15.61
C HIS A 101 5.14 -0.82 15.56
N ASN A 102 5.75 -1.03 14.39
CA ASN A 102 7.01 -1.75 14.25
C ASN A 102 8.22 -0.78 14.26
N SER A 103 8.09 0.33 14.98
CA SER A 103 9.24 1.07 15.47
C SER A 103 9.95 0.17 16.49
N PRO A 104 11.23 -0.19 16.28
CA PRO A 104 11.93 -1.07 17.19
C PRO A 104 11.99 -0.43 18.58
N ASP A 105 11.68 -1.27 19.56
CA ASP A 105 12.15 -1.25 20.95
C ASP A 105 13.06 -0.06 21.27
N ILE A 106 12.56 0.91 22.03
CA ILE A 106 13.39 1.92 22.66
C ILE A 106 14.28 1.16 23.64
N LYS A 107 15.44 0.67 23.17
CA LYS A 107 16.54 0.29 24.06
C LYS A 107 17.06 1.59 24.65
N ILE A 108 16.39 2.06 25.69
CA ILE A 108 16.98 2.94 26.69
C ILE A 108 18.06 2.08 27.33
N LYS A 109 19.25 2.08 26.72
CA LYS A 109 20.45 1.63 27.39
C LYS A 109 20.63 2.65 28.51
N THR A 110 20.15 2.30 29.69
CA THR A 110 20.53 2.96 30.93
C THR A 110 22.05 3.02 30.90
N SER A 111 22.58 4.22 30.68
CA SER A 111 23.98 4.51 30.92
C SER A 111 24.13 4.53 32.44
N SER A 112 24.26 3.35 33.04
CA SER A 112 24.87 3.23 34.36
C SER A 112 26.37 3.44 34.20
N ASP A 113 26.77 4.67 33.89
CA ASP A 113 28.15 5.10 34.05
C ASP A 113 28.22 5.82 35.39
N GLY A 114 28.67 5.07 36.39
CA GLY A 114 28.84 5.53 37.76
C GLY A 114 29.82 6.69 37.80
N MET A 115 29.43 7.77 38.48
CA MET A 115 30.33 8.87 38.83
C MET A 115 31.49 8.32 39.66
N ASN A 116 32.67 8.17 39.06
CA ASN A 116 33.92 7.98 39.79
C ASN A 116 34.36 9.33 40.38
N SER A 117 33.71 9.73 41.47
CA SER A 117 34.15 10.88 42.24
C SER A 117 35.38 10.48 43.09
N GLU A 118 36.56 10.42 42.46
CA GLU A 118 37.83 10.45 43.19
C GLU A 118 38.32 11.91 43.23
N VAL A 119 38.09 12.55 44.38
CA VAL A 119 38.65 13.86 44.71
C VAL A 119 40.12 13.70 45.08
N LYS A 120 41.00 14.41 44.38
CA LYS A 120 42.42 14.52 44.71
C LYS A 120 42.61 15.78 45.57
N PHE A 121 42.94 15.59 46.85
CA PHE A 121 43.54 16.62 47.72
C PHE A 121 44.63 15.97 48.56
#